data_AF-A0A8H7M987-F1
#
_entry.id   AF-A0A8H7M987-F1
#
_cell.length_a   1.000
_cell.length_b   1.000
_cell.length_c   1.000
_cell.angle_alpha   90.00
_cell.angle_beta   90.00
_cell.angle_gamma   90.00
#
_symmetry.space_group_name_H-M   'P 1'
#
loop_
_entity.id
_entity.type
_entity.pdbx_description
1 polymer ?
#
loop_
_entity_poly.entity_id
_entity_poly.type
_entity_poly.pdbx_seq_one_letter_code
_entity_poly.pdbx_strand_id
1 'polypeptide(L)'
;MLLTDNPHWSELLLFALAPLVLFALAQFFRTLSTRLFSAAPVLLNNPTITKTMSGAAPTLPTTDEAWKAALDALPTAEANNGKIPAFFFAHGSPMLLRDTSPDPRFDSLKNQAGKGALARFLSVFGPALLDKYKPKGIVVFSAHWEERGQVLVTDYQENPLLMDYYGFEDEMYQVQFKSWGDSALSTRVVAAVKEGGLKARTLGTMESRGKDGRPRMPGTGLDHGVFVPFKIMFGDEFTSVPIVEVSQDESLSPDRNWEIGKTVDVLRSEGYLILSGGLTVHTFRDWSAWKEESAAPPYIAFHKAILGAVQVQDPSDRRVALSNLTRHPGFRLAHPREEHFTPIYLAAGAGEKGRTQVLDATYGQVTVAFGIEV
;
A
#
# COMPACT_ATOMS: atom_id res chain seq x y z
N MET A 1 -14.52 24.79 79.81
CA MET A 1 -14.35 26.11 79.14
C MET A 1 -14.60 25.85 77.66
N LEU A 2 -15.87 25.80 77.27
CA LEU A 2 -16.56 26.85 76.51
C LEU A 2 -15.97 26.98 75.09
N LEU A 3 -16.65 26.38 74.10
CA LEU A 3 -17.39 27.04 72.99
C LEU A 3 -16.43 27.41 71.85
N THR A 4 -16.69 27.27 70.54
CA THR A 4 -17.74 26.72 69.68
C THR A 4 -17.17 26.91 68.28
N ASP A 5 -17.05 25.88 67.44
CA ASP A 5 -16.94 26.08 66.00
C ASP A 5 -17.99 25.20 65.32
N ASN A 6 -19.01 25.89 64.81
CA ASN A 6 -20.23 25.34 64.25
C ASN A 6 -20.02 25.15 62.73
N PRO A 7 -20.16 23.95 62.16
CA PRO A 7 -19.93 23.71 60.74
C PRO A 7 -21.22 24.01 59.96
N HIS A 8 -21.57 25.30 59.78
CA HIS A 8 -22.81 25.66 59.07
C HIS A 8 -22.69 26.82 58.07
N TRP A 9 -21.47 27.24 57.69
CA TRP A 9 -21.28 28.33 56.72
C TRP A 9 -20.84 27.89 55.31
N SER A 10 -20.50 26.62 55.08
CA SER A 10 -20.14 26.12 53.74
C SER A 10 -21.33 25.59 52.95
N GLU A 11 -22.42 25.13 53.59
CA GLU A 11 -23.57 24.55 52.88
C GLU A 11 -24.64 25.58 52.47
N LEU A 12 -24.68 26.76 53.10
CA LEU A 12 -25.63 27.83 52.74
C LEU A 12 -25.19 28.68 51.53
N LEU A 13 -23.91 28.63 51.13
CA LEU A 13 -23.44 29.26 49.88
C LEU A 13 -23.62 28.36 48.65
N LEU A 14 -23.77 27.05 48.84
CA LEU A 14 -23.94 26.08 47.75
C LEU A 14 -25.38 26.01 47.21
N PHE A 15 -26.39 26.38 48.02
CA PHE A 15 -27.79 26.38 47.59
C PHE A 15 -28.31 27.71 47.02
N ALA A 16 -27.56 28.81 47.14
CA ALA A 16 -27.94 30.10 46.55
C ALA A 16 -27.34 30.35 45.15
N LEU A 17 -26.29 29.62 44.75
CA LEU A 17 -25.60 29.80 43.46
C LEU A 17 -25.93 28.74 42.41
N ALA A 18 -26.52 27.60 42.80
CA ALA A 18 -26.90 26.53 41.87
C ALA A 18 -27.90 26.97 40.78
N PRO A 19 -28.93 27.81 41.04
CA PRO A 19 -29.86 28.25 40.00
C PRO A 19 -29.22 29.23 39.01
N LEU A 20 -28.26 30.04 39.47
CA LEU A 20 -27.56 31.04 38.64
C LEU A 20 -26.52 30.39 37.70
N VAL A 21 -25.83 29.35 38.16
CA VAL A 21 -24.86 28.59 37.34
C VAL A 21 -25.58 27.74 36.29
N LEU A 22 -26.73 27.13 36.62
CA LEU A 22 -27.56 26.39 35.66
C LEU A 22 -28.20 27.31 34.60
N PHE A 23 -28.60 28.54 34.96
CA PHE A 23 -29.14 29.50 34.00
C PHE A 23 -28.05 30.06 33.06
N ALA A 24 -26.83 30.28 33.57
CA ALA A 24 -25.68 30.70 32.77
C ALA A 24 -25.20 29.58 31.80
N LEU A 25 -25.19 28.31 32.24
CA LEU A 25 -24.89 27.17 31.37
C LEU A 25 -25.96 26.97 30.29
N ALA A 26 -27.26 27.11 30.63
CA ALA A 26 -28.34 27.02 29.64
C ALA A 26 -28.28 28.15 28.60
N GLN A 27 -27.91 29.38 28.99
CA GLN A 27 -27.66 30.50 28.07
C GLN A 27 -26.41 30.28 27.20
N PHE A 28 -25.36 29.67 27.75
CA PHE A 28 -24.15 29.30 27.00
C PHE A 28 -24.44 28.23 25.95
N PHE A 29 -25.22 27.19 26.26
CA PHE A 29 -25.64 26.18 25.27
C PHE A 29 -26.64 26.72 24.24
N ARG A 30 -27.46 27.72 24.58
CA ARG A 30 -28.41 28.35 23.64
C ARG A 30 -27.74 29.35 22.69
N THR A 31 -26.65 30.00 23.12
CA THR A 31 -25.80 30.85 22.26
C THR A 31 -24.82 30.03 21.42
N LEU A 32 -24.39 28.85 21.91
CA LEU A 32 -23.60 27.90 21.12
C LEU A 32 -24.45 27.18 20.07
N SER A 33 -25.71 26.81 20.37
CA SER A 33 -26.61 26.19 19.39
C SER A 33 -27.08 27.16 18.30
N THR A 34 -27.20 28.46 18.60
CA THR A 34 -27.54 29.48 17.60
C THR A 34 -26.33 29.94 16.78
N ARG A 35 -25.09 29.71 17.23
CA ARG A 35 -23.88 29.89 16.42
C ARG A 35 -23.41 28.65 15.67
N LEU A 36 -23.87 27.45 16.05
CA LEU A 36 -23.57 26.18 15.35
C LEU A 36 -24.58 25.81 14.26
N PHE A 37 -25.70 26.53 14.14
CA PHE A 37 -26.72 26.29 13.09
C PHE A 37 -26.80 27.41 12.02
N SER A 38 -25.80 28.29 11.93
CA SER A 38 -25.70 29.32 10.87
C SER A 38 -24.45 29.19 9.99
N ALA A 39 -23.72 28.08 10.07
CA ALA A 39 -22.73 27.72 9.06
C ALA A 39 -23.34 26.68 8.12
N ALA A 40 -24.06 27.19 7.12
CA ALA A 40 -24.44 26.44 5.93
C ALA A 40 -23.19 25.76 5.34
N PRO A 41 -23.34 24.60 4.65
CA PRO A 41 -22.21 23.90 4.08
C PRO A 41 -21.48 24.85 3.14
N VAL A 42 -20.19 25.09 3.39
CA VAL A 42 -19.33 25.74 2.41
C VAL A 42 -19.39 24.84 1.18
N LEU A 43 -20.08 25.37 0.18
CA LEU A 43 -20.26 24.82 -1.15
C LEU A 43 -18.91 24.31 -1.69
N LEU A 44 -18.79 22.99 -1.80
CA LEU A 44 -18.00 22.34 -2.84
C LEU A 44 -18.69 22.62 -4.18
N ASN A 45 -18.64 23.88 -4.61
CA ASN A 45 -19.04 24.33 -5.94
C ASN A 45 -18.25 25.61 -6.21
N ASN A 46 -17.03 25.45 -6.73
CA ASN A 46 -16.36 26.49 -7.50
C ASN A 46 -16.73 26.25 -8.97
N PRO A 47 -17.69 26.99 -9.56
CA PRO A 47 -18.02 26.88 -10.96
C PRO A 47 -17.12 27.84 -11.74
N THR A 48 -15.81 27.60 -11.73
CA THR A 48 -14.89 28.37 -12.58
C THR A 48 -13.67 27.55 -13.01
N ILE A 49 -13.88 26.29 -13.40
CA ILE A 49 -13.03 25.61 -14.38
C ILE A 49 -13.93 24.82 -15.33
N THR A 50 -14.78 25.53 -16.09
CA THR A 50 -15.25 24.99 -17.38
C THR A 50 -14.30 25.49 -18.46
N LYS A 51 -13.09 24.93 -18.47
CA LYS A 51 -12.33 24.85 -19.72
C LYS A 51 -12.76 23.55 -20.38
N THR A 52 -13.46 23.70 -21.49
CA THR A 52 -13.84 22.64 -22.41
C THR A 52 -12.67 21.70 -22.69
N MET A 53 -12.72 20.51 -22.10
CA MET A 53 -12.00 19.33 -22.56
C MET A 53 -13.06 18.33 -23.01
N SER A 54 -13.55 18.54 -24.24
CA SER A 54 -14.30 17.54 -25.00
C SER A 54 -13.33 16.47 -25.51
N GLY A 55 -12.69 15.76 -24.58
CA GLY A 55 -12.01 14.51 -24.83
C GLY A 55 -12.54 13.53 -23.81
N ALA A 56 -12.98 12.35 -24.23
CA ALA A 56 -13.24 11.26 -23.29
C ALA A 56 -11.98 11.09 -22.43
N ALA A 57 -12.13 11.07 -21.10
CA ALA A 57 -11.02 10.73 -20.24
C ALA A 57 -10.44 9.40 -20.74
N PRO A 58 -9.10 9.28 -20.89
CA PRO A 58 -8.51 8.06 -21.41
C PRO A 58 -8.97 6.87 -20.57
N THR A 59 -9.45 5.83 -21.24
CA THR A 59 -9.86 4.58 -20.60
C THR A 59 -8.67 3.98 -19.86
N LEU A 60 -8.87 3.60 -18.60
CA LEU A 60 -7.80 3.05 -17.78
C LEU A 60 -7.39 1.64 -18.27
N PRO A 61 -6.11 1.25 -18.17
CA PRO A 61 -5.62 -0.01 -18.74
C PRO A 61 -6.19 -1.23 -18.02
N THR A 62 -6.91 -2.10 -18.74
CA THR A 62 -7.51 -3.34 -18.21
C THR A 62 -7.39 -4.52 -19.18
N THR A 63 -6.74 -4.31 -20.33
CA THR A 63 -6.56 -5.32 -21.38
C THR A 63 -5.09 -5.44 -21.75
N ASP A 64 -4.71 -6.57 -22.34
CA ASP A 64 -3.35 -6.88 -22.75
C ASP A 64 -2.72 -5.76 -23.62
N GLU A 65 -3.47 -5.21 -24.59
CA GLU A 65 -3.02 -4.10 -25.43
C GLU A 65 -2.86 -2.79 -24.65
N ALA A 66 -3.80 -2.49 -23.75
CA ALA A 66 -3.78 -1.25 -22.97
C ALA A 66 -2.65 -1.28 -21.92
N TRP A 67 -2.38 -2.43 -21.31
CA TRP A 67 -1.25 -2.63 -20.41
C TRP A 67 0.07 -2.42 -21.15
N LYS A 68 0.23 -3.03 -22.32
CA LYS A 68 1.42 -2.82 -23.14
C LYS A 68 1.61 -1.35 -23.50
N ALA A 69 0.55 -0.67 -23.97
CA ALA A 69 0.62 0.75 -24.29
C ALA A 69 0.99 1.61 -23.07
N ALA A 70 0.47 1.30 -21.88
CA ALA A 70 0.82 1.99 -20.65
C ALA A 70 2.29 1.77 -20.26
N LEU A 71 2.80 0.54 -20.37
CA LEU A 71 4.21 0.22 -20.11
C LEU A 71 5.14 0.89 -21.11
N ASP A 72 4.79 0.89 -22.39
CA ASP A 72 5.57 1.55 -23.45
C ASP A 72 5.65 3.07 -23.20
N ALA A 73 4.56 3.69 -22.75
CA ALA A 73 4.47 5.12 -22.44
C ALA A 73 5.27 5.57 -21.20
N LEU A 74 5.74 4.65 -20.36
CA LEU A 74 6.62 5.02 -19.25
C LEU A 74 7.92 5.64 -19.77
N PRO A 75 8.42 6.73 -19.15
CA PRO A 75 9.69 7.33 -19.54
C PRO A 75 10.86 6.39 -19.23
N THR A 76 11.95 6.53 -19.97
CA THR A 76 13.24 5.95 -19.55
C THR A 76 13.76 6.67 -18.30
N ALA A 77 14.74 6.09 -17.61
CA ALA A 77 15.33 6.76 -16.45
C ALA A 77 15.95 8.12 -16.83
N GLU A 78 16.61 8.21 -17.99
CA GLU A 78 17.23 9.43 -18.51
C GLU A 78 16.19 10.53 -18.76
N ALA A 79 15.06 10.18 -19.37
CA ALA A 79 13.96 11.10 -19.58
C ALA A 79 13.32 11.55 -18.25
N ASN A 80 13.45 10.74 -17.20
CA ASN A 80 12.89 10.96 -15.86
C ASN A 80 13.93 11.48 -14.85
N ASN A 81 14.79 12.41 -15.26
CA ASN A 81 15.85 13.02 -14.43
C ASN A 81 16.82 12.01 -13.80
N GLY A 82 17.12 10.92 -14.52
CA GLY A 82 17.97 9.82 -14.06
C GLY A 82 17.30 8.87 -13.07
N LYS A 83 15.99 9.00 -12.79
CA LYS A 83 15.28 8.18 -11.81
C LYS A 83 14.40 7.12 -12.47
N ILE A 84 14.51 5.88 -12.02
CA ILE A 84 13.51 4.86 -12.32
C ILE A 84 12.20 5.20 -11.54
N PRO A 85 10.99 5.09 -12.12
CA PRO A 85 9.75 5.20 -11.34
C PRO A 85 9.68 4.16 -10.21
N ALA A 86 8.96 4.45 -9.13
CA ALA A 86 8.66 3.47 -8.09
C ALA A 86 7.30 2.83 -8.38
N PHE A 87 7.13 1.53 -8.15
CA PHE A 87 5.90 0.82 -8.55
C PHE A 87 5.20 0.20 -7.35
N PHE A 88 3.91 0.48 -7.22
CA PHE A 88 3.00 -0.39 -6.49
C PHE A 88 2.41 -1.39 -7.47
N PHE A 89 2.45 -2.68 -7.17
CA PHE A 89 1.87 -3.71 -8.03
C PHE A 89 1.03 -4.71 -7.23
N ALA A 90 0.02 -5.26 -7.88
CA ALA A 90 -0.76 -6.35 -7.32
C ALA A 90 0.07 -7.63 -7.33
N HIS A 91 0.42 -8.17 -6.16
CA HIS A 91 1.23 -9.40 -6.09
C HIS A 91 0.43 -10.69 -6.31
N GLY A 92 -0.90 -10.60 -6.26
CA GLY A 92 -1.83 -11.73 -6.35
C GLY A 92 -1.88 -12.61 -5.10
N SER A 93 -2.12 -13.91 -5.32
CA SER A 93 -2.13 -14.93 -4.29
C SER A 93 -1.36 -16.15 -4.80
N PRO A 94 -1.11 -17.18 -3.98
CA PRO A 94 -0.49 -18.42 -4.47
C PRO A 94 -1.24 -19.04 -5.65
N MET A 95 -2.52 -18.71 -5.86
CA MET A 95 -3.29 -19.19 -7.00
C MET A 95 -2.76 -18.72 -8.37
N LEU A 96 -1.89 -17.72 -8.43
CA LEU A 96 -1.21 -17.35 -9.67
C LEU A 96 -0.38 -18.50 -10.27
N LEU A 97 0.02 -19.48 -9.47
CA LEU A 97 0.79 -20.64 -9.96
C LEU A 97 -0.09 -21.77 -10.49
N ARG A 98 -1.41 -21.59 -10.55
CA ARG A 98 -2.36 -22.62 -11.01
C ARG A 98 -3.46 -22.05 -11.87
N ASP A 99 -3.82 -22.80 -12.90
CA ASP A 99 -4.89 -22.41 -13.82
C ASP A 99 -6.30 -22.57 -13.23
N THR A 100 -6.48 -23.59 -12.39
CA THR A 100 -7.78 -23.99 -11.85
C THR A 100 -7.66 -24.49 -10.42
N SER A 101 -8.78 -24.45 -9.69
CA SER A 101 -8.92 -25.05 -8.38
C SER A 101 -10.27 -25.77 -8.27
N PRO A 102 -10.33 -26.94 -7.61
CA PRO A 102 -11.59 -27.63 -7.37
C PRO A 102 -12.48 -26.95 -6.32
N ASP A 103 -11.94 -26.01 -5.53
CA ASP A 103 -12.71 -25.27 -4.54
C ASP A 103 -13.47 -24.10 -5.21
N PRO A 104 -14.81 -24.10 -5.19
CA PRO A 104 -15.63 -23.09 -5.88
C PRO A 104 -15.44 -21.68 -5.32
N ARG A 105 -14.90 -21.51 -4.11
CA ARG A 105 -14.59 -20.18 -3.57
C ARG A 105 -13.56 -19.44 -4.42
N PHE A 106 -12.65 -20.16 -5.08
CA PHE A 106 -11.64 -19.57 -5.94
C PHE A 106 -12.15 -19.17 -7.33
N ASP A 107 -13.42 -19.43 -7.65
CA ASP A 107 -14.03 -18.91 -8.88
C ASP A 107 -14.03 -17.37 -8.93
N SER A 108 -14.11 -16.70 -7.78
CA SER A 108 -14.01 -15.24 -7.70
C SER A 108 -12.56 -14.73 -7.77
N LEU A 109 -11.57 -15.60 -7.61
CA LEU A 109 -10.14 -15.29 -7.76
C LEU A 109 -9.61 -15.52 -9.18
N LYS A 110 -10.47 -15.75 -10.19
CA LYS A 110 -10.04 -16.04 -11.58
C LYS A 110 -9.05 -15.02 -12.15
N ASN A 111 -9.16 -13.75 -11.77
CA ASN A 111 -8.21 -12.73 -12.20
C ASN A 111 -6.80 -12.91 -11.59
N GLN A 112 -6.68 -13.57 -10.43
CA GLN A 112 -5.42 -13.90 -9.75
C GLN A 112 -5.02 -15.39 -9.91
N ALA A 113 -5.64 -16.11 -10.84
CA ALA A 113 -5.20 -17.45 -11.24
C ALA A 113 -4.12 -17.36 -12.33
N GLY A 114 -3.43 -18.46 -12.63
CA GLY A 114 -2.30 -18.50 -13.58
C GLY A 114 -2.60 -18.07 -15.03
N LYS A 115 -3.87 -18.04 -15.43
CA LYS A 115 -4.34 -17.48 -16.72
C LYS A 115 -5.20 -16.22 -16.57
N GLY A 116 -5.33 -15.76 -15.33
CA GLY A 116 -6.08 -14.56 -14.97
C GLY A 116 -5.46 -13.29 -15.51
N ALA A 117 -6.22 -12.20 -15.42
CA ALA A 117 -5.77 -10.87 -15.84
C ALA A 117 -4.42 -10.49 -15.20
N LEU A 118 -4.26 -10.74 -13.89
CA LEU A 118 -3.03 -10.41 -13.18
C LEU A 118 -1.83 -11.20 -13.70
N ALA A 119 -1.96 -12.51 -13.91
CA ALA A 119 -0.86 -13.33 -14.43
C ALA A 119 -0.42 -12.84 -15.82
N ARG A 120 -1.37 -12.49 -16.70
CA ARG A 120 -1.07 -11.93 -18.02
C ARG A 120 -0.38 -10.57 -17.91
N PHE A 121 -0.87 -9.67 -17.06
CA PHE A 121 -0.22 -8.38 -16.82
C PHE A 121 1.21 -8.56 -16.28
N LEU A 122 1.41 -9.40 -15.25
CA LEU A 122 2.72 -9.66 -14.67
C LEU A 122 3.71 -10.24 -15.70
N SER A 123 3.24 -11.08 -16.62
CA SER A 123 4.07 -11.68 -17.68
C SER A 123 4.65 -10.66 -18.66
N VAL A 124 4.05 -9.46 -18.77
CA VAL A 124 4.59 -8.34 -19.58
C VAL A 124 5.20 -7.24 -18.72
N PHE A 125 4.73 -7.06 -17.49
CA PHE A 125 5.20 -6.03 -16.56
C PHE A 125 6.67 -6.20 -16.22
N GLY A 126 7.07 -7.37 -15.72
CA GLY A 126 8.46 -7.64 -15.35
C GLY A 126 9.45 -7.45 -16.49
N PRO A 127 9.25 -8.12 -17.64
CA PRO A 127 10.14 -7.98 -18.79
C PRO A 127 10.24 -6.54 -19.30
N ALA A 128 9.13 -5.80 -19.34
CA ALA A 128 9.13 -4.40 -19.77
C ALA A 128 9.97 -3.51 -18.84
N LEU A 129 9.91 -3.73 -17.52
CA LEU A 129 10.75 -2.98 -16.58
C LEU A 129 12.24 -3.31 -16.73
N LEU A 130 12.59 -4.58 -16.92
CA LEU A 130 13.98 -4.98 -17.12
C LEU A 130 14.58 -4.42 -18.41
N ASP A 131 13.84 -4.47 -19.51
CA ASP A 131 14.28 -3.94 -20.80
C ASP A 131 14.46 -2.43 -20.76
N LYS A 132 13.46 -1.71 -20.19
CA LYS A 132 13.44 -0.25 -20.15
C LYS A 132 14.46 0.35 -19.19
N TYR A 133 14.69 -0.28 -18.03
CA TYR A 133 15.47 0.33 -16.96
C TYR A 133 16.81 -0.35 -16.66
N LYS A 134 17.00 -1.61 -17.08
CA LYS A 134 18.21 -2.41 -16.83
C LYS A 134 18.73 -2.23 -15.39
N PRO A 135 17.88 -2.48 -14.38
CA PRO A 135 18.19 -2.11 -13.01
C PRO A 135 19.40 -2.87 -12.48
N LYS A 136 20.19 -2.21 -11.62
CA LYS A 136 21.33 -2.83 -10.94
C LYS A 136 20.89 -3.84 -9.87
N GLY A 137 19.66 -3.73 -9.41
CA GLY A 137 19.05 -4.54 -8.36
C GLY A 137 17.60 -4.15 -8.15
N ILE A 138 16.82 -5.04 -7.53
CA ILE A 138 15.43 -4.82 -7.15
C ILE A 138 15.36 -4.66 -5.64
N VAL A 139 14.80 -3.53 -5.18
CA VAL A 139 14.41 -3.31 -3.80
C VAL A 139 12.90 -3.54 -3.72
N VAL A 140 12.51 -4.63 -3.06
CA VAL A 140 11.11 -5.04 -3.00
C VAL A 140 10.55 -4.89 -1.58
N PHE A 141 9.35 -4.34 -1.47
CA PHE A 141 8.55 -4.35 -0.25
C PHE A 141 7.38 -5.32 -0.44
N SER A 142 7.10 -6.16 0.55
CA SER A 142 5.96 -7.08 0.53
C SER A 142 4.96 -6.76 1.63
N ALA A 143 3.67 -6.90 1.31
CA ALA A 143 2.59 -6.89 2.29
C ALA A 143 2.77 -7.93 3.42
N HIS A 144 3.57 -8.96 3.18
CA HIS A 144 3.76 -10.10 4.09
C HIS A 144 4.94 -9.94 5.04
N TRP A 145 5.60 -8.77 5.10
CA TRP A 145 6.71 -8.60 6.04
C TRP A 145 6.70 -7.28 6.76
N GLU A 146 6.42 -7.38 8.05
CA GLU A 146 6.28 -6.25 8.95
C GLU A 146 7.31 -6.31 10.07
N GLU A 147 7.85 -5.15 10.42
CA GLU A 147 8.74 -4.98 11.56
C GLU A 147 8.32 -3.83 12.47
N ARG A 148 8.50 -4.04 13.78
CA ARG A 148 8.27 -3.02 14.81
C ARG A 148 9.48 -2.13 15.03
N GLY A 149 9.31 -0.82 14.85
CA GLY A 149 10.23 0.19 15.40
C GLY A 149 11.58 0.33 14.69
N GLN A 150 11.81 -0.45 13.63
CA GLN A 150 12.93 -0.33 12.71
C GLN A 150 12.53 -0.91 11.34
N VAL A 151 13.36 -0.68 10.33
CA VAL A 151 13.26 -1.33 9.02
C VAL A 151 14.29 -2.45 8.94
N LEU A 152 13.87 -3.64 8.56
CA LEU A 152 14.76 -4.75 8.25
C LEU A 152 14.94 -4.88 6.74
N VAL A 153 16.14 -5.29 6.36
CA VAL A 153 16.55 -5.48 4.96
C VAL A 153 17.20 -6.85 4.84
N THR A 154 16.77 -7.70 3.92
CA THR A 154 17.38 -9.03 3.76
C THR A 154 18.82 -8.91 3.31
N ASP A 155 19.71 -9.69 3.91
CA ASP A 155 21.11 -9.84 3.49
C ASP A 155 21.40 -11.33 3.31
N TYR A 156 20.95 -11.83 2.17
CA TYR A 156 21.05 -13.23 1.78
C TYR A 156 21.98 -13.33 0.56
N GLN A 157 22.82 -14.36 0.52
CA GLN A 157 23.58 -14.66 -0.68
C GLN A 157 22.63 -15.22 -1.74
N GLU A 158 22.14 -16.45 -1.55
CA GLU A 158 20.97 -16.99 -2.26
C GLU A 158 19.72 -16.67 -1.46
N ASN A 159 18.66 -16.21 -2.12
CA ASN A 159 17.40 -15.92 -1.45
C ASN A 159 16.63 -17.21 -1.17
N PRO A 160 16.46 -17.64 0.11
CA PRO A 160 15.57 -18.75 0.41
C PRO A 160 14.12 -18.32 0.16
N LEU A 161 13.21 -19.29 0.05
CA LEU A 161 11.77 -19.04 -0.03
C LEU A 161 11.10 -19.32 1.31
N LEU A 162 10.21 -18.42 1.71
CA LEU A 162 9.34 -18.57 2.87
C LEU A 162 7.92 -18.89 2.39
N MET A 163 7.50 -20.14 2.58
CA MET A 163 6.11 -20.57 2.30
C MET A 163 5.16 -20.07 3.40
N ASP A 164 4.77 -18.80 3.33
CA ASP A 164 3.96 -18.08 4.34
C ASP A 164 2.44 -18.30 4.20
N TYR A 165 2.00 -19.16 3.28
CA TYR A 165 0.61 -19.58 3.11
C TYR A 165 0.37 -21.03 3.55
N TYR A 166 -0.89 -21.41 3.74
CA TYR A 166 -1.31 -22.75 4.15
C TYR A 166 -2.64 -23.17 3.50
N GLY A 167 -2.99 -24.46 3.59
CA GLY A 167 -4.30 -24.97 3.13
C GLY A 167 -4.35 -25.30 1.63
N PHE A 168 -3.19 -25.41 0.98
CA PHE A 168 -3.05 -25.89 -0.39
C PHE A 168 -2.56 -27.34 -0.41
N GLU A 169 -2.58 -27.96 -1.58
CA GLU A 169 -1.99 -29.28 -1.86
C GLU A 169 -0.46 -29.22 -1.82
N ASP A 170 0.18 -30.38 -1.61
CA ASP A 170 1.62 -30.51 -1.37
C ASP A 170 2.47 -29.88 -2.49
N GLU A 171 2.00 -29.93 -3.74
CA GLU A 171 2.69 -29.35 -4.90
C GLU A 171 2.90 -27.84 -4.77
N MET A 172 1.99 -27.14 -4.08
CA MET A 172 2.13 -25.70 -3.85
C MET A 172 3.29 -25.39 -2.91
N TYR A 173 3.72 -26.34 -2.06
CA TYR A 173 4.87 -26.17 -1.18
C TYR A 173 6.19 -26.63 -1.81
N GLN A 174 6.17 -27.17 -3.02
CA GLN A 174 7.36 -27.61 -3.76
C GLN A 174 7.84 -26.55 -4.77
N VAL A 175 7.18 -25.40 -4.83
CA VAL A 175 7.52 -24.29 -5.75
C VAL A 175 8.98 -23.87 -5.54
N GLN A 176 9.69 -23.74 -6.65
CA GLN A 176 11.06 -23.24 -6.70
C GLN A 176 11.11 -21.90 -7.45
N PHE A 177 11.91 -20.99 -6.95
CA PHE A 177 12.28 -19.72 -7.56
C PHE A 177 13.69 -19.37 -7.10
N LYS A 178 14.66 -19.52 -8.00
CA LYS A 178 16.08 -19.28 -7.67
C LYS A 178 16.44 -17.83 -7.93
N SER A 179 16.94 -17.13 -6.92
CA SER A 179 17.42 -15.75 -7.04
C SER A 179 18.55 -15.43 -6.06
N TRP A 180 19.31 -14.37 -6.34
CA TRP A 180 20.42 -13.90 -5.50
C TRP A 180 20.06 -12.60 -4.80
N GLY A 181 20.56 -12.41 -3.57
CA GLY A 181 20.63 -11.11 -2.93
C GLY A 181 21.97 -10.41 -3.22
N ASP A 182 22.16 -9.23 -2.62
CA ASP A 182 23.40 -8.46 -2.73
C ASP A 182 23.64 -7.67 -1.44
N SER A 183 24.64 -8.06 -0.66
CA SER A 183 24.99 -7.41 0.61
C SER A 183 25.37 -5.93 0.46
N ALA A 184 25.92 -5.52 -0.69
CA ALA A 184 26.22 -4.12 -0.95
C ALA A 184 24.93 -3.33 -1.16
N LEU A 185 23.96 -3.88 -1.89
CA LEU A 185 22.63 -3.30 -2.02
C LEU A 185 21.91 -3.25 -0.67
N SER A 186 21.91 -4.35 0.10
CA SER A 186 21.28 -4.38 1.43
C SER A 186 21.86 -3.32 2.37
N THR A 187 23.19 -3.16 2.38
CA THR A 187 23.87 -2.11 3.14
C THR A 187 23.48 -0.72 2.66
N ARG A 188 23.38 -0.52 1.34
CA ARG A 188 22.98 0.77 0.75
C ARG A 188 21.54 1.15 1.10
N VAL A 189 20.61 0.18 1.09
CA VAL A 189 19.22 0.39 1.53
C VAL A 189 19.19 0.78 3.01
N VAL A 190 19.90 0.05 3.88
CA VAL A 190 20.01 0.40 5.30
C VAL A 190 20.55 1.81 5.51
N ALA A 191 21.56 2.22 4.73
CA ALA A 191 22.11 3.56 4.78
C ALA A 191 21.07 4.62 4.36
N ALA A 192 20.35 4.40 3.27
CA ALA A 192 19.29 5.32 2.79
C ALA A 192 18.20 5.53 3.84
N VAL A 193 17.76 4.44 4.48
CA VAL A 193 16.76 4.50 5.56
C VAL A 193 17.28 5.29 6.78
N LYS A 194 18.55 5.09 7.16
CA LYS A 194 19.19 5.84 8.26
C LYS A 194 19.40 7.32 7.94
N GLU A 195 19.78 7.64 6.70
CA GLU A 195 19.90 9.03 6.20
C GLU A 195 18.55 9.76 6.28
N GLY A 196 17.45 9.04 6.05
CA GLY A 196 16.08 9.52 6.27
C GLY A 196 15.65 9.61 7.74
N GLY A 197 16.53 9.34 8.70
CA GLY A 197 16.27 9.47 10.13
C GLY A 197 15.55 8.28 10.78
N LEU A 198 15.42 7.15 10.07
CA LEU A 198 14.78 5.94 10.58
C LEU A 198 15.81 4.90 11.05
N LYS A 199 15.41 4.03 11.98
CA LYS A 199 16.25 2.90 12.40
C LYS A 199 16.19 1.80 11.34
N ALA A 200 17.34 1.26 10.95
CA ALA A 200 17.41 0.13 10.04
C ALA A 200 18.62 -0.76 10.29
N ARG A 201 18.53 -2.02 9.87
CA ARG A 201 19.64 -2.98 9.85
C ARG A 201 19.37 -4.10 8.85
N THR A 202 20.42 -4.86 8.55
CA THR A 202 20.28 -6.10 7.78
C THR A 202 19.71 -7.25 8.63
N LEU A 203 19.13 -8.23 7.94
CA LEU A 203 18.59 -9.47 8.45
C LEU A 203 19.22 -10.63 7.67
N GLY A 204 20.00 -11.48 8.34
CA GLY A 204 20.58 -12.68 7.73
C GLY A 204 19.68 -13.90 7.82
N THR A 205 20.06 -15.00 7.16
CA THR A 205 19.26 -16.24 7.09
C THR A 205 19.09 -16.98 8.42
N MET A 206 19.86 -16.61 9.44
CA MET A 206 19.80 -17.21 10.77
C MET A 206 18.76 -16.54 11.69
N GLU A 207 18.13 -15.46 11.24
CA GLU A 207 17.13 -14.71 12.00
C GLU A 207 15.77 -14.82 11.33
N SER A 208 14.73 -15.04 12.13
CA SER A 208 13.35 -15.08 11.62
C SER A 208 12.93 -13.69 11.16
N ARG A 209 12.23 -13.63 10.04
CA ARG A 209 11.44 -12.45 9.68
C ARG A 209 10.32 -12.30 10.73
N GLY A 210 10.11 -11.09 11.22
CA GLY A 210 9.30 -10.79 12.42
C GLY A 210 7.82 -11.16 12.29
N LYS A 211 6.95 -10.19 11.98
CA LYS A 211 5.55 -10.50 11.66
C LYS A 211 5.42 -10.76 10.18
N ASP A 212 5.35 -12.04 9.83
CA ASP A 212 5.34 -12.51 8.44
C ASP A 212 4.25 -13.56 8.17
N GLY A 213 3.14 -13.47 8.90
CA GLY A 213 1.99 -14.35 8.72
C GLY A 213 1.96 -15.57 9.63
N ARG A 214 3.02 -15.92 10.38
CA ARG A 214 2.93 -16.97 11.42
C ARG A 214 3.77 -16.68 12.67
N PRO A 215 3.16 -16.13 13.74
CA PRO A 215 3.82 -16.00 15.05
C PRO A 215 4.29 -17.33 15.67
N ARG A 216 3.92 -18.47 15.07
CA ARG A 216 4.21 -19.83 15.56
C ARG A 216 5.14 -20.63 14.62
N MET A 217 5.59 -20.06 13.50
CA MET A 217 6.48 -20.73 12.55
C MET A 217 7.58 -19.74 12.14
N PRO A 218 8.70 -19.67 12.89
CA PRO A 218 9.80 -18.82 12.50
C PRO A 218 10.35 -19.24 11.14
N GLY A 219 10.68 -18.28 10.30
CA GLY A 219 11.12 -18.52 8.94
C GLY A 219 11.97 -17.38 8.37
N THR A 220 12.74 -17.68 7.33
CA THR A 220 13.56 -16.73 6.59
C THR A 220 13.29 -16.93 5.09
N GLY A 221 13.69 -15.96 4.27
CA GLY A 221 13.50 -16.01 2.83
C GLY A 221 12.34 -15.17 2.32
N LEU A 222 12.26 -15.01 1.00
CA LEU A 222 11.25 -14.23 0.31
C LEU A 222 9.87 -14.85 0.50
N ASP A 223 8.89 -14.05 0.89
CA ASP A 223 7.50 -14.51 1.02
C ASP A 223 6.80 -14.63 -0.35
N HIS A 224 5.61 -15.22 -0.36
CA HIS A 224 4.89 -15.45 -1.61
C HIS A 224 4.48 -14.17 -2.33
N GLY A 225 4.34 -13.05 -1.61
CA GLY A 225 4.11 -11.74 -2.20
C GLY A 225 5.28 -11.26 -3.10
N VAL A 226 6.43 -11.91 -2.99
CA VAL A 226 7.60 -11.70 -3.85
C VAL A 226 7.79 -12.85 -4.84
N PHE A 227 8.02 -14.08 -4.37
CA PHE A 227 8.46 -15.14 -5.28
C PHE A 227 7.38 -15.64 -6.24
N VAL A 228 6.09 -15.59 -5.87
CA VAL A 228 4.99 -16.01 -6.75
C VAL A 228 4.86 -15.09 -7.96
N PRO A 229 4.65 -13.77 -7.80
CA PRO A 229 4.57 -12.89 -8.96
C PRO A 229 5.90 -12.82 -9.72
N PHE A 230 7.05 -12.93 -9.03
CA PHE A 230 8.35 -12.87 -9.70
C PHE A 230 8.61 -14.08 -10.57
N LYS A 231 8.11 -15.26 -10.20
CA LYS A 231 8.15 -16.45 -11.07
C LYS A 231 7.36 -16.22 -12.37
N ILE A 232 6.25 -15.48 -12.33
CA ILE A 232 5.49 -15.10 -13.53
C ILE A 232 6.21 -14.03 -14.34
N MET A 233 6.81 -13.04 -13.67
CA MET A 233 7.52 -11.91 -14.29
C MET A 233 8.84 -12.33 -14.94
N PHE A 234 9.57 -13.27 -14.33
CA PHE A 234 10.98 -13.53 -14.62
C PHE A 234 11.31 -15.01 -14.84
N GLY A 235 10.36 -15.92 -14.64
CA GLY A 235 10.56 -17.36 -14.75
C GLY A 235 11.12 -18.01 -13.48
N ASP A 236 11.51 -19.28 -13.60
CA ASP A 236 11.89 -20.12 -12.46
C ASP A 236 13.25 -19.78 -11.86
N GLU A 237 14.13 -19.18 -12.65
CA GLU A 237 15.47 -18.76 -12.24
C GLU A 237 15.70 -17.31 -12.68
N PHE A 238 15.94 -16.43 -11.70
CA PHE A 238 16.19 -15.02 -11.91
C PHE A 238 17.42 -14.59 -11.10
N THR A 239 18.59 -14.76 -11.73
CA THR A 239 19.90 -14.59 -11.09
C THR A 239 20.72 -13.44 -11.67
N SER A 240 20.22 -12.78 -12.72
CA SER A 240 20.94 -11.71 -13.42
C SER A 240 20.86 -10.36 -12.72
N VAL A 241 19.85 -10.16 -11.88
CA VAL A 241 19.63 -8.93 -11.10
C VAL A 241 19.34 -9.33 -9.65
N PRO A 242 20.08 -8.81 -8.66
CA PRO A 242 19.86 -9.16 -7.27
C PRO A 242 18.52 -8.62 -6.74
N ILE A 243 17.90 -9.35 -5.83
CA ILE A 243 16.68 -8.96 -5.13
C ILE A 243 17.00 -8.80 -3.66
N VAL A 244 16.67 -7.63 -3.11
CA VAL A 244 16.71 -7.34 -1.68
C VAL A 244 15.33 -6.93 -1.24
N GLU A 245 14.84 -7.60 -0.20
CA GLU A 245 13.54 -7.31 0.36
C GLU A 245 13.64 -6.40 1.59
N VAL A 246 12.62 -5.58 1.81
CA VAL A 246 12.54 -4.59 2.89
C VAL A 246 11.20 -4.69 3.61
N SER A 247 11.23 -4.70 4.94
CA SER A 247 10.02 -4.76 5.77
C SER A 247 9.22 -3.45 5.73
N GLN A 248 7.90 -3.55 5.83
CA GLN A 248 7.01 -2.41 6.11
C GLN A 248 6.86 -2.15 7.63
N ASP A 249 6.29 -1.00 8.00
CA ASP A 249 6.05 -0.66 9.41
C ASP A 249 4.81 -1.40 9.96
N GLU A 250 5.00 -2.15 11.05
CA GLU A 250 3.98 -3.00 11.67
C GLU A 250 2.74 -2.23 12.20
N SER A 251 2.82 -0.90 12.36
CA SER A 251 1.62 -0.12 12.71
C SER A 251 0.64 0.01 11.54
N LEU A 252 1.09 -0.32 10.32
CA LEU A 252 0.35 -0.16 9.06
C LEU A 252 -0.15 1.28 8.83
N SER A 253 0.46 2.25 9.51
CA SER A 253 0.12 3.66 9.35
C SER A 253 0.49 4.14 7.94
N PRO A 254 -0.44 4.84 7.24
CA PRO A 254 -0.13 5.48 5.97
C PRO A 254 1.10 6.38 6.04
N ASP A 255 1.18 7.25 7.05
CA ASP A 255 2.29 8.19 7.20
C ASP A 255 3.61 7.47 7.49
N ARG A 256 3.62 6.46 8.37
CA ARG A 256 4.87 5.73 8.69
C ARG A 256 5.44 5.04 7.46
N ASN A 257 4.59 4.36 6.69
CA ASN A 257 5.00 3.65 5.49
C ASN A 257 5.35 4.60 4.34
N TRP A 258 4.68 5.75 4.25
CA TRP A 258 5.08 6.82 3.32
C TRP A 258 6.47 7.35 3.64
N GLU A 259 6.78 7.62 4.91
CA GLU A 259 8.10 8.10 5.30
C GLU A 259 9.20 7.04 5.06
N ILE A 260 8.93 5.74 5.25
CA ILE A 260 9.86 4.67 4.82
C ILE A 260 10.10 4.76 3.32
N GLY A 261 9.04 4.84 2.52
CA GLY A 261 9.13 4.97 1.06
C GLY A 261 9.99 6.16 0.64
N LYS A 262 9.81 7.32 1.28
CA LYS A 262 10.63 8.52 0.99
C LYS A 262 12.12 8.30 1.21
N THR A 263 12.50 7.49 2.21
CA THR A 263 13.92 7.24 2.47
C THR A 263 14.63 6.51 1.32
N VAL A 264 13.89 5.75 0.51
CA VAL A 264 14.46 4.98 -0.61
C VAL A 264 14.35 5.68 -1.96
N ASP A 265 13.81 6.91 -2.05
CA ASP A 265 13.76 7.70 -3.31
C ASP A 265 15.15 7.82 -3.97
N VAL A 266 16.20 8.00 -3.16
CA VAL A 266 17.59 8.13 -3.66
C VAL A 266 18.06 6.91 -4.47
N LEU A 267 17.55 5.71 -4.15
CA LEU A 267 17.93 4.47 -4.83
C LEU A 267 17.43 4.44 -6.29
N ARG A 268 16.36 5.17 -6.59
CA ARG A 268 15.80 5.31 -7.94
C ARG A 268 16.78 5.98 -8.90
N SER A 269 17.50 7.01 -8.42
CA SER A 269 18.56 7.68 -9.17
C SER A 269 19.87 6.90 -9.22
N GLU A 270 20.05 5.92 -8.33
CA GLU A 270 21.22 5.04 -8.32
C GLU A 270 21.06 3.85 -9.30
N GLY A 271 19.89 3.72 -9.94
CA GLY A 271 19.58 2.68 -10.90
C GLY A 271 18.96 1.42 -10.28
N TYR A 272 18.40 1.51 -9.08
CA TYR A 272 17.65 0.40 -8.46
C TYR A 272 16.16 0.53 -8.75
N LEU A 273 15.53 -0.61 -9.06
CA LEU A 273 14.09 -0.71 -9.26
C LEU A 273 13.40 -0.90 -7.91
N ILE A 274 12.42 -0.05 -7.61
CA ILE A 274 11.61 -0.17 -6.38
C ILE A 274 10.25 -0.77 -6.74
N LEU A 275 9.98 -1.95 -6.18
CA LEU A 275 8.70 -2.65 -6.31
C LEU A 275 8.04 -2.78 -4.93
N SER A 276 6.75 -2.50 -4.85
CA SER A 276 5.98 -2.60 -3.62
C SER A 276 4.74 -3.44 -3.88
N GLY A 277 4.75 -4.69 -3.41
CA GLY A 277 3.74 -5.70 -3.69
C GLY A 277 2.63 -5.72 -2.64
N GLY A 278 1.38 -5.57 -3.07
CA GLY A 278 0.20 -5.67 -2.22
C GLY A 278 -1.07 -5.94 -3.02
N LEU A 279 -2.23 -5.56 -2.49
CA LEU A 279 -3.55 -5.69 -3.14
C LEU A 279 -4.51 -4.57 -2.75
N THR A 280 -5.33 -4.13 -3.70
CA THR A 280 -6.33 -3.06 -3.47
C THR A 280 -7.69 -3.57 -3.00
N VAL A 281 -7.89 -4.89 -3.02
CA VAL A 281 -8.93 -5.60 -2.25
C VAL A 281 -8.31 -6.89 -1.72
N HIS A 282 -8.41 -7.12 -0.41
CA HIS A 282 -7.87 -8.32 0.24
C HIS A 282 -8.72 -8.70 1.47
N THR A 283 -9.80 -9.45 1.23
CA THR A 283 -10.71 -9.90 2.28
C THR A 283 -11.17 -11.33 2.08
N PHE A 284 -10.98 -12.17 3.10
CA PHE A 284 -11.54 -13.52 3.14
C PHE A 284 -12.87 -13.58 3.92
N ARG A 285 -13.38 -12.43 4.37
CA ARG A 285 -14.70 -12.32 5.00
C ARG A 285 -15.84 -12.34 3.98
N ASP A 286 -15.53 -11.97 2.73
CA ASP A 286 -16.50 -11.86 1.65
C ASP A 286 -15.84 -12.22 0.31
N TRP A 287 -16.10 -13.45 -0.16
CA TRP A 287 -15.51 -13.96 -1.40
C TRP A 287 -16.05 -13.27 -2.65
N SER A 288 -17.21 -12.61 -2.58
CA SER A 288 -17.79 -11.88 -3.72
C SER A 288 -16.98 -10.63 -4.08
N ALA A 289 -16.21 -10.10 -3.12
CA ALA A 289 -15.40 -8.90 -3.26
C ALA A 289 -14.19 -9.04 -4.17
N TRP A 290 -13.83 -10.25 -4.58
CA TRP A 290 -12.65 -10.49 -5.44
C TRP A 290 -12.93 -10.34 -6.93
N LYS A 291 -14.21 -10.21 -7.30
CA LYS A 291 -14.67 -10.12 -8.68
C LYS A 291 -15.67 -8.99 -8.81
N GLU A 292 -15.42 -8.07 -9.75
CA GLU A 292 -16.19 -6.83 -9.91
C GLU A 292 -17.69 -7.10 -10.08
N GLU A 293 -18.05 -8.09 -10.91
CA GLU A 293 -19.44 -8.40 -11.25
C GLU A 293 -20.26 -8.92 -10.06
N SER A 294 -19.59 -9.46 -9.04
CA SER A 294 -20.23 -9.95 -7.81
C SER A 294 -20.04 -9.02 -6.61
N ALA A 295 -19.15 -8.03 -6.71
CA ALA A 295 -18.79 -7.20 -5.59
C ALA A 295 -19.90 -6.21 -5.21
N ALA A 296 -20.16 -6.09 -3.91
CA ALA A 296 -21.12 -5.12 -3.39
C ALA A 296 -20.69 -3.66 -3.69
N PRO A 297 -21.64 -2.71 -3.79
CA PRO A 297 -21.35 -1.31 -4.16
C PRO A 297 -20.23 -0.62 -3.36
N PRO A 298 -20.05 -0.85 -2.04
CA PRO A 298 -18.95 -0.24 -1.28
C PRO A 298 -17.55 -0.60 -1.79
N TYR A 299 -17.34 -1.83 -2.28
CA TYR A 299 -16.04 -2.23 -2.83
C TYR A 299 -15.79 -1.56 -4.18
N ILE A 300 -16.80 -1.48 -5.04
CA ILE A 300 -16.72 -0.78 -6.33
C ILE A 300 -16.42 0.70 -6.11
N ALA A 301 -17.10 1.34 -5.15
CA ALA A 301 -16.85 2.73 -4.78
C ALA A 301 -15.42 2.92 -4.26
N PHE A 302 -14.91 1.98 -3.45
CA PHE A 302 -13.54 2.04 -2.94
C PHE A 302 -12.50 1.89 -4.04
N HIS A 303 -12.67 0.92 -4.95
CA HIS A 303 -11.80 0.78 -6.12
C HIS A 303 -11.75 2.06 -6.97
N LYS A 304 -12.90 2.69 -7.23
CA LYS A 304 -12.96 4.00 -7.91
C LYS A 304 -12.25 5.10 -7.13
N ALA A 305 -12.40 5.13 -5.80
CA ALA A 305 -11.73 6.10 -4.95
C ALA A 305 -10.20 5.92 -4.99
N ILE A 306 -9.69 4.69 -5.03
CA ILE A 306 -8.26 4.38 -5.18
C ILE A 306 -7.76 4.94 -6.52
N LEU A 307 -8.43 4.60 -7.63
CA LEU A 307 -8.07 5.09 -8.96
C LEU A 307 -8.12 6.62 -9.04
N GLY A 308 -9.10 7.27 -8.38
CA GLY A 308 -9.18 8.72 -8.29
C GLY A 308 -8.01 9.31 -7.50
N ALA A 309 -7.69 8.75 -6.33
CA ALA A 309 -6.63 9.22 -5.46
C ALA A 309 -5.25 9.11 -6.11
N VAL A 310 -4.94 7.98 -6.77
CA VAL A 310 -3.62 7.81 -7.41
C VAL A 310 -3.43 8.77 -8.58
N GLN A 311 -4.50 9.16 -9.30
CA GLN A 311 -4.43 10.06 -10.45
C GLN A 311 -4.39 11.55 -10.08
N VAL A 312 -4.45 11.91 -8.79
CA VAL A 312 -4.27 13.30 -8.36
C VAL A 312 -2.87 13.77 -8.76
N GLN A 313 -2.82 14.87 -9.52
CA GLN A 313 -1.60 15.36 -10.16
C GLN A 313 -0.66 16.03 -9.16
N ASP A 314 -1.20 16.89 -8.31
CA ASP A 314 -0.42 17.57 -7.27
C ASP A 314 0.05 16.56 -6.20
N PRO A 315 1.35 16.47 -5.91
CA PRO A 315 1.90 15.56 -4.90
C PRO A 315 1.28 15.69 -3.51
N SER A 316 1.04 16.92 -3.04
CA SER A 316 0.51 17.18 -1.70
C SER A 316 -0.95 16.74 -1.62
N ASP A 317 -1.75 17.11 -2.62
CA ASP A 317 -3.15 16.69 -2.69
C ASP A 317 -3.29 15.18 -2.87
N ARG A 318 -2.38 14.54 -3.63
CA ARG A 318 -2.36 13.09 -3.81
C ARG A 318 -2.06 12.37 -2.50
N ARG A 319 -1.11 12.87 -1.70
CA ARG A 319 -0.84 12.33 -0.36
C ARG A 319 -2.09 12.41 0.51
N VAL A 320 -2.76 13.55 0.53
CA VAL A 320 -4.03 13.72 1.27
C VAL A 320 -5.11 12.75 0.77
N ALA A 321 -5.27 12.62 -0.54
CA ALA A 321 -6.25 11.73 -1.15
C ALA A 321 -6.00 10.26 -0.79
N LEU A 322 -4.74 9.79 -0.90
CA LEU A 322 -4.34 8.42 -0.55
C LEU A 322 -4.49 8.13 0.95
N SER A 323 -4.12 9.07 1.83
CA SER A 323 -4.30 8.90 3.27
C SER A 323 -5.78 8.85 3.67
N ASN A 324 -6.64 9.62 3.00
CA ASN A 324 -8.09 9.63 3.25
C ASN A 324 -8.80 8.34 2.83
N LEU A 325 -8.18 7.48 2.00
CA LEU A 325 -8.76 6.18 1.62
C LEU A 325 -9.05 5.29 2.84
N THR A 326 -8.27 5.41 3.92
CA THR A 326 -8.50 4.67 5.19
C THR A 326 -9.85 5.00 5.85
N ARG A 327 -10.46 6.14 5.50
CA ARG A 327 -11.77 6.59 6.00
C ARG A 327 -12.91 6.22 5.05
N HIS A 328 -12.61 5.69 3.87
CA HIS A 328 -13.63 5.32 2.90
C HIS A 328 -14.47 4.14 3.43
N PRO A 329 -15.81 4.12 3.30
CA PRO A 329 -16.66 3.05 3.83
C PRO A 329 -16.27 1.63 3.36
N GLY A 330 -15.76 1.51 2.14
CA GLY A 330 -15.28 0.25 1.59
C GLY A 330 -13.91 -0.21 2.09
N PHE A 331 -13.13 0.63 2.77
CA PHE A 331 -11.76 0.31 3.20
C PHE A 331 -11.72 -0.89 4.14
N ARG A 332 -12.47 -0.85 5.26
CA ARG A 332 -12.50 -1.96 6.24
C ARG A 332 -13.22 -3.21 5.75
N LEU A 333 -14.04 -3.09 4.70
CA LEU A 333 -14.64 -4.23 4.03
C LEU A 333 -13.59 -4.94 3.17
N ALA A 334 -12.88 -4.16 2.34
CA ALA A 334 -11.83 -4.63 1.45
C ALA A 334 -10.58 -5.11 2.19
N HIS A 335 -10.31 -4.53 3.36
CA HIS A 335 -9.12 -4.78 4.17
C HIS A 335 -9.51 -4.87 5.66
N PRO A 336 -9.90 -6.07 6.14
CA PRO A 336 -10.10 -6.32 7.57
C PRO A 336 -8.88 -5.91 8.41
N ARG A 337 -7.70 -6.03 7.79
CA ARG A 337 -6.42 -5.48 8.22
C ARG A 337 -5.69 -4.94 6.98
N GLU A 338 -4.89 -3.90 7.17
CA GLU A 338 -4.42 -2.99 6.13
C GLU A 338 -3.16 -3.46 5.40
N GLU A 339 -2.55 -4.58 5.80
CA GLU A 339 -1.18 -4.94 5.38
C GLU A 339 -1.01 -5.07 3.86
N HIS A 340 -2.04 -5.53 3.17
CA HIS A 340 -2.03 -5.63 1.71
C HIS A 340 -2.25 -4.28 1.02
N PHE A 341 -2.84 -3.30 1.70
CA PHE A 341 -3.04 -1.96 1.14
C PHE A 341 -1.82 -1.07 1.34
N THR A 342 -1.18 -1.17 2.50
CA THR A 342 -0.06 -0.32 2.94
C THR A 342 1.11 -0.19 1.94
N PRO A 343 1.49 -1.22 1.16
CA PRO A 343 2.52 -1.12 0.12
C PRO A 343 2.32 0.02 -0.88
N ILE A 344 1.08 0.49 -1.11
CA ILE A 344 0.85 1.65 -1.97
C ILE A 344 1.50 2.92 -1.42
N TYR A 345 1.57 3.08 -0.09
CA TYR A 345 2.19 4.23 0.56
C TYR A 345 3.71 4.18 0.47
N LEU A 346 4.32 2.99 0.49
CA LEU A 346 5.76 2.81 0.29
C LEU A 346 6.19 3.24 -1.12
N ALA A 347 5.46 2.79 -2.15
CA ALA A 347 5.72 3.20 -3.53
C ALA A 347 5.45 4.70 -3.73
N ALA A 348 4.36 5.22 -3.17
CA ALA A 348 4.01 6.64 -3.27
C ALA A 348 5.04 7.54 -2.55
N GLY A 349 5.58 7.12 -1.41
CA GLY A 349 6.66 7.83 -0.72
C GLY A 349 7.96 7.83 -1.53
N ALA A 350 8.33 6.70 -2.12
CA ALA A 350 9.52 6.59 -2.97
C ALA A 350 9.42 7.46 -4.24
N GLY A 351 8.20 7.65 -4.76
CA GLY A 351 7.88 8.45 -5.93
C GLY A 351 7.14 9.77 -5.64
N GLU A 352 7.31 10.37 -4.46
CA GLU A 352 6.41 11.42 -3.93
C GLU A 352 6.24 12.61 -4.89
N LYS A 353 7.34 13.13 -5.45
CA LYS A 353 7.37 14.42 -6.17
C LYS A 353 6.79 14.39 -7.59
N GLY A 354 6.83 13.24 -8.26
CA GLY A 354 6.44 13.13 -9.68
C GLY A 354 4.95 12.90 -9.88
N ARG A 355 4.50 12.92 -11.13
CA ARG A 355 3.17 12.42 -11.51
C ARG A 355 3.11 10.89 -11.35
N THR A 356 1.90 10.36 -11.43
CA THR A 356 1.64 8.92 -11.41
C THR A 356 1.10 8.47 -12.77
N GLN A 357 1.17 7.17 -13.01
CA GLN A 357 0.51 6.53 -14.13
C GLN A 357 -0.04 5.18 -13.70
N VAL A 358 -1.33 4.95 -13.95
CA VAL A 358 -1.96 3.63 -13.75
C VAL A 358 -1.53 2.72 -14.89
N LEU A 359 -0.94 1.57 -14.55
CA LEU A 359 -0.45 0.57 -15.51
C LEU A 359 -1.42 -0.61 -15.66
N ASP A 360 -2.13 -0.95 -14.59
CA ASP A 360 -3.27 -1.86 -14.59
C ASP A 360 -4.33 -1.29 -13.65
N ALA A 361 -5.57 -1.23 -14.12
CA ALA A 361 -6.74 -0.77 -13.39
C ALA A 361 -7.75 -1.90 -13.15
N THR A 362 -7.36 -3.14 -13.41
CA THR A 362 -8.21 -4.31 -13.16
C THR A 362 -8.67 -4.30 -11.71
N TYR A 363 -9.96 -4.54 -11.52
CA TYR A 363 -10.61 -4.49 -10.21
C TYR A 363 -9.86 -5.34 -9.16
N GLY A 364 -9.55 -4.70 -8.02
CA GLY A 364 -8.81 -5.31 -6.91
C GLY A 364 -7.29 -5.50 -7.13
N GLN A 365 -6.78 -5.21 -8.32
CA GLN A 365 -5.41 -5.58 -8.77
C GLN A 365 -4.65 -4.40 -9.39
N VAL A 366 -4.97 -3.19 -8.97
CA VAL A 366 -4.37 -1.96 -9.52
C VAL A 366 -2.83 -1.99 -9.42
N THR A 367 -2.15 -1.63 -10.50
CA THR A 367 -0.71 -1.37 -10.55
C THR A 367 -0.45 0.07 -10.96
N VAL A 368 0.44 0.77 -10.26
CA VAL A 368 0.70 2.21 -10.44
C VAL A 368 2.20 2.49 -10.41
N ALA A 369 2.66 3.28 -11.37
CA ALA A 369 3.97 3.94 -11.34
C ALA A 369 3.86 5.30 -10.63
N PHE A 370 4.76 5.58 -9.70
CA PHE A 370 4.92 6.84 -8.97
C PHE A 370 6.27 7.49 -9.33
N GLY A 371 6.34 8.82 -9.24
CA GLY A 371 7.59 9.55 -9.43
C GLY A 371 7.97 9.77 -10.89
N ILE A 372 6.99 10.00 -11.77
CA ILE A 372 7.20 10.43 -13.16
C ILE A 372 7.41 11.95 -13.16
N GLU A 373 8.67 12.38 -13.20
CA GLU A 373 9.19 13.74 -13.07
C GLU A 373 9.57 14.39 -14.43
N VAL A 374 8.98 13.91 -15.53
CA VAL A 374 9.21 14.41 -16.91
C VAL A 374 8.57 15.74 -17.23
#